data_AF-A0A359GUS2-F1
#
_entry.id   AF-A0A359GUS2-F1
#
_cell.length_a   1.000
_cell.length_b   1.000
_cell.length_c   1.000
_cell.angle_alpha   90.00
_cell.angle_beta   90.00
_cell.angle_gamma   90.00
#
_symmetry.space_group_name_H-M   'P 1'
#
loop_
_entity.id
_entity.type
_entity.pdbx_description
1 polymer ?
#
loop_
_entity_poly.entity_id
_entity_poly.type
_entity_poly.pdbx_seq_one_letter_code
_entity_poly.pdbx_strand_id
1 'polypeptide(L)'
;MKTIGMLGGMSWESTESYYREINEGIKQHLGGLHSAKICLYSVNFNEIEKLQHAGDWDAAAAVLTDAARKIEAGGADFLIICTNTMHRVAPEIEQAISIPLLHIADATAYKLK
;
A
#
# COMPACT_ATOMS: atom_id res chain seq x y z
N MET A 1 8.23 14.22 -9.15
CA MET A 1 7.22 13.38 -8.50
C MET A 1 7.86 12.63 -7.34
N LYS A 2 7.11 12.45 -6.25
CA LYS A 2 7.47 11.55 -5.14
C LYS A 2 7.39 10.08 -5.59
N THR A 3 8.15 9.20 -4.95
CA THR A 3 8.07 7.74 -5.11
C THR A 3 6.98 7.19 -4.21
N ILE A 4 6.01 6.46 -4.77
CA ILE A 4 4.96 5.81 -3.99
C ILE A 4 5.41 4.43 -3.51
N GLY A 5 5.20 4.16 -2.24
CA GLY A 5 5.26 2.83 -1.65
C GLY A 5 3.91 2.12 -1.77
N MET A 6 3.90 0.93 -2.35
CA MET A 6 2.70 0.10 -2.50
C MET A 6 2.88 -1.19 -1.72
N LEU A 7 2.07 -1.38 -0.67
CA LEU A 7 1.94 -2.66 0.02
C LEU A 7 0.75 -3.41 -0.58
N GLY A 8 1.03 -4.38 -1.45
CA GLY A 8 0.03 -5.08 -2.24
C GLY A 8 0.08 -6.60 -2.09
N GLY A 9 -0.57 -7.30 -3.02
CA GLY A 9 -0.71 -8.76 -2.99
C GLY A 9 -1.84 -9.27 -2.10
N MET A 10 -2.87 -8.44 -1.80
CA MET A 10 -3.97 -8.79 -0.88
C MET A 10 -5.37 -8.48 -1.44
N SER A 11 -5.73 -8.95 -2.65
CA SER A 11 -4.99 -9.87 -3.52
C SER A 11 -4.15 -9.15 -4.60
N TRP A 12 -3.35 -9.89 -5.37
CA TRP A 12 -2.50 -9.30 -6.42
C TRP A 12 -3.33 -8.72 -7.59
N GLU A 13 -4.48 -9.30 -7.89
CA GLU A 13 -5.41 -8.82 -8.93
C GLU A 13 -5.86 -7.39 -8.63
N SER A 14 -6.17 -7.10 -7.36
CA SER A 14 -6.52 -5.73 -6.94
C SER A 14 -5.33 -4.76 -7.03
N THR A 15 -4.11 -5.25 -6.74
CA THR A 15 -2.89 -4.45 -6.78
C THR A 15 -2.54 -4.02 -8.21
N GLU A 16 -2.81 -4.86 -9.21
CA GLU A 16 -2.67 -4.51 -10.63
C GLU A 16 -3.46 -3.24 -10.98
N SER A 17 -4.69 -3.14 -10.46
CA SER A 17 -5.55 -1.98 -10.72
C SER A 17 -4.95 -0.70 -10.12
N TYR A 18 -4.44 -0.73 -8.89
CA TYR A 18 -3.74 0.42 -8.30
C TYR A 18 -2.55 0.86 -9.17
N TYR A 19 -1.69 -0.08 -9.56
CA TYR A 19 -0.52 0.21 -10.38
C TYR A 19 -0.89 0.87 -11.71
N ARG A 20 -1.93 0.35 -12.37
CA ARG A 20 -2.44 0.87 -13.64
C ARG A 20 -2.93 2.30 -13.48
N GLU A 21 -3.89 2.52 -12.58
CA GLU A 21 -4.53 3.83 -12.39
C GLU A 21 -3.52 4.93 -11.99
N ILE A 22 -2.53 4.58 -11.14
CA ILE A 22 -1.46 5.51 -10.75
C ILE A 22 -0.63 5.93 -11.96
N ASN A 23 -0.21 4.96 -12.80
CA ASN A 23 0.58 5.26 -13.99
C ASN A 23 -0.21 6.04 -15.02
N GLU A 24 -1.48 5.69 -15.25
CA GLU A 24 -2.36 6.41 -16.14
C GLU A 24 -2.58 7.86 -15.68
N GLY A 25 -2.81 8.08 -14.38
CA GLY A 25 -2.93 9.43 -13.82
C GLY A 25 -1.66 10.28 -14.01
N ILE A 26 -0.47 9.70 -13.81
CA ILE A 26 0.80 10.40 -14.07
C ILE A 26 0.97 10.74 -15.55
N LYS A 27 0.68 9.78 -16.44
CA LYS A 27 0.77 10.00 -17.89
C LYS A 27 -0.22 11.07 -18.36
N GLN A 28 -1.44 11.09 -17.82
CA GLN A 28 -2.45 12.09 -18.14
C GLN A 28 -2.01 13.50 -17.70
N HIS A 29 -1.35 13.62 -16.55
CA HIS A 29 -0.94 14.92 -16.01
C HIS A 29 0.36 15.46 -16.63
N LEU A 30 1.34 14.59 -16.91
CA LEU A 30 2.67 15.00 -17.38
C LEU A 30 2.90 14.76 -18.89
N GLY A 31 2.07 13.93 -19.53
CA GLY A 31 2.15 13.63 -20.96
C GLY A 31 3.32 12.73 -21.37
N GLY A 32 3.48 12.54 -22.67
CA GLY A 32 4.60 11.81 -23.27
C GLY A 32 4.73 10.36 -22.77
N LEU A 33 5.95 10.01 -22.33
CA LEU A 33 6.31 8.70 -21.79
C LEU A 33 6.51 8.73 -20.26
N HIS A 34 5.94 9.71 -19.57
CA HIS A 34 6.03 9.76 -18.11
C HIS A 34 5.25 8.63 -17.45
N SER A 35 5.88 7.98 -16.49
CA SER A 35 5.32 6.93 -15.62
C SER A 35 5.61 7.23 -14.15
N ALA A 36 4.91 6.57 -13.24
CA ALA A 36 5.07 6.75 -11.81
C ALA A 36 6.37 6.09 -11.29
N LYS A 37 6.99 6.71 -10.26
CA LYS A 37 8.05 6.06 -9.46
C LYS A 37 7.40 5.23 -8.37
N ILE A 38 7.60 3.91 -8.37
CA ILE A 38 6.90 2.96 -7.49
C ILE A 38 7.88 1.99 -6.82
N CYS A 39 7.72 1.79 -5.51
CA CYS A 39 8.29 0.69 -4.75
C CYS A 39 7.14 -0.24 -4.32
N LEU A 40 7.00 -1.40 -4.96
CA LEU A 40 5.94 -2.36 -4.66
C LEU A 40 6.50 -3.56 -3.88
N TYR A 41 5.92 -3.84 -2.71
CA TYR A 41 6.06 -5.13 -2.06
C TYR A 41 4.75 -5.90 -2.19
N SER A 42 4.78 -7.02 -2.90
CA SER A 42 3.63 -7.92 -3.03
C SER A 42 3.82 -9.11 -2.10
N VAL A 43 2.98 -9.22 -1.08
CA VAL A 43 3.02 -10.35 -0.14
C VAL A 43 2.47 -11.62 -0.79
N ASN A 44 2.74 -12.77 -0.17
CA ASN A 44 2.02 -13.99 -0.45
C ASN A 44 0.66 -13.95 0.26
N PHE A 45 -0.43 -13.82 -0.50
CA PHE A 45 -1.75 -13.58 0.11
C PHE A 45 -2.21 -14.71 1.04
N ASN A 46 -1.85 -15.95 0.72
CA ASN A 46 -2.24 -17.13 1.49
C ASN A 46 -1.69 -17.09 2.93
N GLU A 47 -0.57 -16.42 3.19
CA GLU A 47 -0.04 -16.24 4.54
C GLU A 47 -0.90 -15.25 5.33
N ILE A 48 -1.23 -14.11 4.71
CA ILE A 48 -2.05 -13.07 5.34
C ILE A 48 -3.48 -13.56 5.59
N GLU A 49 -4.08 -14.23 4.61
CA GLU A 49 -5.45 -14.74 4.70
C GLU A 49 -5.62 -15.73 5.86
N LYS A 50 -4.66 -16.65 6.05
CA LYS A 50 -4.66 -17.58 7.18
C LYS A 50 -4.63 -16.88 8.53
N LEU A 51 -3.80 -15.84 8.66
CA LEU A 51 -3.71 -15.05 9.90
C LEU A 51 -5.01 -14.28 10.15
N GLN A 52 -5.62 -13.71 9.11
CA GLN A 52 -6.94 -13.06 9.22
C GLN A 52 -8.01 -14.05 9.69
N HIS A 53 -8.08 -15.24 9.10
CA HIS A 53 -9.05 -16.27 9.47
C HIS A 53 -8.86 -16.79 10.90
N ALA A 54 -7.61 -16.89 11.35
CA ALA A 54 -7.28 -17.23 12.74
C ALA A 54 -7.57 -16.07 13.73
N GLY A 55 -7.84 -14.86 13.23
CA GLY A 55 -7.98 -13.66 14.04
C GLY A 55 -6.65 -13.16 14.63
N ASP A 56 -5.52 -13.61 14.09
CA ASP A 56 -4.17 -13.27 14.56
C ASP A 56 -3.68 -11.97 13.87
N TRP A 57 -4.27 -10.87 14.30
CA TRP A 57 -3.98 -9.54 13.75
C TRP A 57 -2.59 -9.04 14.11
N ASP A 58 -2.05 -9.46 15.24
CA ASP A 58 -0.71 -9.08 15.67
C ASP A 58 0.36 -9.70 14.76
N ALA A 59 0.20 -10.98 14.41
CA ALA A 59 1.09 -11.63 13.44
C ALA A 59 0.94 -11.02 12.04
N ALA A 60 -0.30 -10.72 11.61
CA ALA A 60 -0.52 -10.07 10.32
C ALA A 60 0.11 -8.68 10.27
N ALA A 61 -0.02 -7.89 11.35
CA ALA A 61 0.64 -6.59 11.50
C ALA A 61 2.16 -6.73 11.40
N ALA A 62 2.76 -7.73 12.07
CA ALA A 62 4.21 -7.95 12.02
C ALA A 62 4.71 -8.19 10.58
N VAL A 63 4.02 -9.03 9.81
CA VAL A 63 4.35 -9.31 8.40
C VAL A 63 4.24 -8.05 7.54
N LEU A 64 3.13 -7.31 7.68
CA LEU A 64 2.90 -6.11 6.88
C LEU A 64 3.83 -4.95 7.25
N THR A 65 4.19 -4.82 8.52
CA THR A 65 5.16 -3.84 9.00
C THR A 65 6.56 -4.11 8.46
N ASP A 66 7.00 -5.37 8.42
CA ASP A 66 8.28 -5.72 7.78
C ASP A 66 8.28 -5.37 6.29
N ALA A 67 7.19 -5.68 5.59
CA ALA A 67 7.02 -5.30 4.18
C ALA A 67 7.05 -3.77 3.98
N ALA A 68 6.36 -3.00 4.85
CA ALA A 68 6.35 -1.54 4.82
C ALA A 68 7.76 -0.94 5.02
N ARG A 69 8.55 -1.49 5.95
CA ARG A 69 9.96 -1.07 6.15
C ARG A 69 10.83 -1.35 4.93
N LYS A 70 10.62 -2.48 4.25
CA LYS A 70 11.34 -2.78 2.99
C LYS A 70 10.97 -1.81 1.87
N ILE A 71 9.71 -1.38 1.81
CA ILE A 71 9.26 -0.36 0.87
C ILE A 71 9.91 1.00 1.17
N GLU A 72 9.94 1.41 2.44
CA GLU A 72 10.62 2.63 2.89
C GLU A 72 12.12 2.58 2.56
N ALA A 73 12.80 1.49 2.91
CA ALA A 73 14.21 1.28 2.58
C ALA A 73 14.47 1.24 1.05
N GLY A 74 13.44 0.90 0.26
CA GLY A 74 13.46 0.98 -1.20
C GLY A 74 13.38 2.40 -1.77
N GLY A 75 13.22 3.42 -0.93
CA GLY A 75 13.18 4.83 -1.32
C GLY A 75 11.79 5.38 -1.60
N ALA A 76 10.74 4.78 -1.03
CA ALA A 76 9.39 5.35 -1.05
C ALA A 76 9.34 6.63 -0.20
N ASP A 77 8.59 7.64 -0.67
CA ASP A 77 8.36 8.90 0.05
C ASP A 77 7.07 8.88 0.89
N PHE A 78 6.18 7.93 0.63
CA PHE A 78 4.90 7.69 1.32
C PHE A 78 4.38 6.29 1.01
N LEU A 79 3.49 5.75 1.85
CA LEU A 79 2.94 4.40 1.72
C LEU A 79 1.43 4.41 1.43
N ILE A 80 0.98 3.49 0.58
CA ILE A 80 -0.42 3.07 0.46
C ILE A 80 -0.55 1.56 0.72
N ILE A 81 -1.66 1.15 1.32
CA ILE A 81 -2.02 -0.26 1.49
C ILE A 81 -3.07 -0.59 0.41
N CYS A 82 -2.75 -1.51 -0.50
CA CYS A 82 -3.59 -1.83 -1.66
C CYS A 82 -4.72 -2.81 -1.31
N THR A 83 -5.39 -2.63 -0.17
CA THR A 83 -6.53 -3.44 0.28
C THR A 83 -7.32 -2.70 1.35
N ASN A 84 -8.63 -2.95 1.45
CA ASN A 84 -9.46 -2.31 2.48
C ASN A 84 -9.22 -2.94 3.86
N THR A 85 -9.31 -4.27 3.97
CA THR A 85 -9.36 -4.97 5.26
C THR A 85 -8.10 -4.75 6.10
N MET A 86 -6.91 -4.73 5.48
CA MET A 86 -5.65 -4.61 6.24
C MET A 86 -5.38 -3.20 6.77
N HIS A 87 -6.20 -2.20 6.46
CA HIS A 87 -6.16 -0.94 7.18
C HIS A 87 -6.52 -1.10 8.67
N ARG A 88 -7.09 -2.25 9.08
CA ARG A 88 -7.24 -2.62 10.48
C ARG A 88 -5.93 -2.53 11.27
N VAL A 89 -4.79 -2.83 10.63
CA VAL A 89 -3.45 -2.79 11.26
C VAL A 89 -2.61 -1.61 10.75
N ALA A 90 -3.25 -0.59 10.16
CA ALA A 90 -2.56 0.60 9.70
C ALA A 90 -1.84 1.37 10.82
N PRO A 91 -2.39 1.51 12.06
CA PRO A 91 -1.70 2.18 13.14
C PRO A 91 -0.34 1.56 13.49
N GLU A 92 -0.26 0.23 13.48
CA GLU A 92 0.96 -0.53 13.76
C GLU A 92 2.00 -0.35 12.66
N ILE A 93 1.55 -0.30 11.40
CA ILE A 93 2.42 -0.03 10.26
C ILE A 93 2.95 1.41 10.31
N GLU A 94 2.07 2.38 10.54
CA GLU A 94 2.41 3.81 10.59
C GLU A 94 3.41 4.13 11.71
N GLN A 95 3.28 3.51 12.88
CA GLN A 95 4.23 3.66 13.98
C GLN A 95 5.62 3.09 13.68
N ALA A 96 5.72 2.18 12.71
CA ALA A 96 6.93 1.41 12.44
C ALA A 96 7.77 1.92 11.26
N ILE A 97 7.27 2.91 10.53
CA ILE A 97 7.93 3.60 9.41
C ILE A 97 7.99 5.10 9.68
N SER A 98 8.88 5.81 8.99
CA SER A 98 9.03 7.28 9.11
C SER A 98 8.33 8.05 7.99
N ILE A 99 7.96 7.37 6.90
CA ILE A 99 7.20 7.96 5.79
C ILE A 99 5.68 7.96 6.07
N PRO A 100 4.93 8.97 5.59
CA PRO A 100 3.50 9.06 5.83
C PRO A 100 2.74 7.91 5.15
N LEU A 101 1.75 7.36 5.86
CA LEU A 101 0.79 6.40 5.32
C LEU A 101 -0.48 7.14 4.87
N LEU A 102 -0.88 6.97 3.61
CA LEU A 102 -2.14 7.53 3.11
C LEU A 102 -3.27 6.53 3.28
N HIS A 103 -4.13 6.78 4.28
CA HIS A 103 -5.20 5.86 4.65
C HIS A 103 -6.36 5.91 3.64
N ILE A 104 -6.86 4.74 3.22
CA ILE A 104 -7.94 4.66 2.21
C ILE A 104 -9.22 5.40 2.63
N ALA A 105 -9.61 5.26 3.91
CA ALA A 105 -10.81 5.90 4.44
C ALA A 105 -10.74 7.44 4.38
N ASP A 106 -9.56 8.03 4.58
CA ASP A 106 -9.38 9.48 4.51
C ASP A 106 -9.56 9.99 3.08
N ALA A 107 -9.00 9.26 2.10
CA ALA A 107 -9.16 9.57 0.69
C ALA A 107 -10.63 9.47 0.24
N THR A 108 -11.36 8.46 0.72
CA THR A 108 -12.80 8.33 0.46
C THR A 108 -13.60 9.45 1.14
N ALA A 109 -13.35 9.72 2.42
CA ALA A 109 -14.05 10.76 3.17
C ALA A 109 -13.84 12.15 2.56
N TYR A 110 -12.66 12.43 2.02
CA TYR A 110 -12.37 13.67 1.30
C TYR A 110 -13.26 13.88 0.06
N LYS A 111 -13.69 12.81 -0.62
CA LYS A 111 -14.56 12.91 -1.80
C LYS A 111 -16.05 13.02 -1.49
N LEU A 112 -16.45 12.68 -0.27
CA LEU A 112 -17.86 12.73 0.17
C LEU A 112 -18.22 14.05 0.87
N LYS A 113 -17.22 14.88 1.17
CA LYS A 113 -17.42 16.26 1.62
C LYS A 113 -17.62 17.19 0.43
#